data_AF-C5LP70-F1
#
_entry.id   AF-C5LP70-F1
#
_cell.length_a   1.000
_cell.length_b   1.000
_cell.length_c   1.000
_cell.angle_alpha   90.00
_cell.angle_beta   90.00
_cell.angle_gamma   90.00
#
_symmetry.space_group_name_H-M   'P 1'
#
loop_
_entity.id
_entity.type
_entity.pdbx_description
1 polymer ?
#
loop_
_entity_poly.entity_id
_entity_poly.type
_entity_poly.pdbx_seq_one_letter_code
_entity_poly.pdbx_strand_id
1 'polypeptide(L)'
;LTWAVSFGNAILSYQMASATPTLIREMITPAAFPKAASAGLLIVFVIYVGVGACGYYGYGRSLIEVPIMNSIAPPGQPLDVWGYIAVIAMLLLAFPHFLVILMPIAASLEYAFNIDVDSTAKRDLIKRIIARTFLVGIALVIAIVVPSVDKLINLMGVFTMIAMAGVLPALFYTRIRVFNEGSLKAIWKASRLEMSLLGALTLLCLLIMGAGGYQSIVDF
;
A
#
# COMPACT_ATOMS: atom_id res chain seq x y z
N LEU A 1 -19.14 -9.48 -3.37
CA LEU A 1 -18.12 -8.58 -3.93
C LEU A 1 -16.94 -8.38 -2.95
N THR A 2 -17.10 -8.74 -1.67
CA THR A 2 -16.10 -8.62 -0.59
C THR A 2 -14.73 -9.20 -0.92
N TRP A 3 -14.67 -10.25 -1.73
CA TRP A 3 -13.42 -10.83 -2.20
C TRP A 3 -12.54 -9.84 -2.98
N ALA A 4 -13.13 -8.88 -3.71
CA ALA A 4 -12.39 -7.86 -4.45
C ALA A 4 -11.73 -6.85 -3.50
N VAL A 5 -12.42 -6.49 -2.42
CA VAL A 5 -11.90 -5.66 -1.34
C VAL A 5 -10.78 -6.38 -0.59
N SER A 6 -11.00 -7.65 -0.23
CA SER A 6 -9.97 -8.48 0.40
C SER A 6 -8.72 -8.63 -0.48
N PHE A 7 -8.89 -8.74 -1.80
CA PHE A 7 -7.78 -8.79 -2.75
C PHE A 7 -7.01 -7.47 -2.81
N GLY A 8 -7.72 -6.32 -2.82
CA GLY A 8 -7.10 -4.99 -2.71
C GLY A 8 -6.30 -4.83 -1.42
N ASN A 9 -6.85 -5.28 -0.29
CA ASN A 9 -6.15 -5.26 1.00
C ASN A 9 -4.93 -6.18 1.01
N ALA A 10 -5.02 -7.36 0.40
CA ALA A 10 -3.87 -8.24 0.26
C ALA A 10 -2.75 -7.57 -0.54
N ILE A 11 -3.07 -6.94 -1.67
CA ILE A 11 -2.08 -6.19 -2.48
C ILE A 11 -1.45 -5.06 -1.65
N LEU A 12 -2.25 -4.33 -0.88
CA LEU A 12 -1.76 -3.30 0.03
C LEU A 12 -0.77 -3.87 1.05
N SER A 13 -1.03 -5.05 1.63
CA SER A 13 -0.12 -5.68 2.59
C SER A 13 1.22 -6.12 1.99
N TYR A 14 1.25 -6.44 0.69
CA TYR A 14 2.48 -6.82 -0.03
C TYR A 14 3.14 -5.67 -0.79
N GLN A 15 2.73 -4.42 -0.54
CA GLN A 15 3.32 -3.30 -1.26
C GLN A 15 4.77 -3.02 -0.87
N MET A 16 5.62 -2.95 -1.89
CA MET A 16 7.04 -2.62 -1.79
C MET A 16 7.56 -1.80 -2.96
N ALA A 17 6.69 -1.40 -3.90
CA ALA A 17 7.07 -0.74 -5.14
C ALA A 17 7.76 0.60 -4.89
N SER A 18 7.29 1.39 -3.92
CA SER A 18 7.85 2.70 -3.58
C SER A 18 9.25 2.62 -2.95
N ALA A 19 9.52 1.58 -2.17
CA ALA A 19 10.80 1.37 -1.50
C ALA A 19 11.80 0.57 -2.35
N THR A 20 11.35 -0.07 -3.44
CA THR A 20 12.21 -0.94 -4.26
C THR A 20 13.45 -0.19 -4.81
N PRO A 21 13.36 1.02 -5.39
CA PRO A 21 14.52 1.71 -5.94
C PRO A 21 15.57 2.07 -4.88
N THR A 22 15.13 2.50 -3.70
CA THR A 22 16.03 2.82 -2.59
C THR A 22 16.68 1.56 -2.04
N LEU A 23 15.92 0.47 -1.87
CA LEU A 23 16.46 -0.83 -1.45
C LEU A 23 17.54 -1.34 -2.42
N ILE A 24 17.27 -1.31 -3.73
CA ILE A 24 18.25 -1.74 -4.74
C ILE A 24 19.52 -0.88 -4.69
N ARG A 25 19.38 0.43 -4.47
CA ARG A 25 20.51 1.36 -4.37
C ARG A 25 21.40 1.08 -3.16
N GLU A 26 20.81 0.70 -2.03
CA GLU A 26 21.53 0.41 -0.79
C GLU A 26 22.10 -1.02 -0.73
N MET A 27 21.71 -1.90 -1.66
CA MET A 27 22.23 -3.27 -1.71
C MET A 27 23.68 -3.32 -2.20
N ILE A 28 24.52 -4.06 -1.47
CA ILE A 28 25.90 -4.38 -1.88
C ILE A 28 25.92 -5.09 -3.24
N THR A 29 24.95 -5.98 -3.49
CA THR A 29 24.81 -6.73 -4.74
C THR A 29 23.40 -6.57 -5.32
N PRO A 30 23.14 -5.52 -6.13
CA PRO A 30 21.81 -5.26 -6.70
C PRO A 30 21.24 -6.42 -7.53
N ALA A 31 22.09 -7.20 -8.20
CA ALA A 31 21.68 -8.37 -8.98
C ALA A 31 21.04 -9.50 -8.13
N ALA A 32 21.30 -9.53 -6.82
CA ALA A 32 20.70 -10.50 -5.91
C ALA A 32 19.30 -10.08 -5.41
N PHE A 33 18.81 -8.88 -5.76
CA PHE A 33 17.53 -8.35 -5.30
C PHE A 33 16.34 -9.31 -5.52
N PRO A 34 16.16 -9.98 -6.67
CA PRO A 34 15.01 -10.89 -6.85
C PRO A 34 15.00 -12.07 -5.86
N LYS A 35 16.19 -12.57 -5.49
CA LYS A 35 16.32 -13.66 -4.50
C LYS A 35 16.02 -13.17 -3.09
N ALA A 36 16.54 -11.99 -2.74
CA ALA A 36 16.26 -11.37 -1.44
C ALA A 36 14.77 -11.00 -1.29
N ALA A 37 14.18 -10.39 -2.32
CA ALA A 37 12.78 -10.00 -2.33
C ALA A 37 11.83 -11.21 -2.26
N SER A 38 12.11 -12.28 -3.02
CA SER A 38 11.30 -13.50 -2.96
C SER A 38 11.37 -14.20 -1.59
N ALA A 39 12.55 -14.27 -0.98
CA ALA A 39 12.69 -14.79 0.38
C ALA A 39 11.93 -13.93 1.41
N GLY A 40 12.06 -12.60 1.33
CA GLY A 40 11.34 -11.68 2.20
C GLY A 40 9.81 -11.78 2.07
N LEU A 41 9.31 -11.80 0.82
CA LEU A 41 7.88 -12.00 0.53
C LEU A 41 7.37 -13.34 1.05
N LEU A 42 8.17 -14.41 0.94
CA LEU A 42 7.79 -15.73 1.44
C LEU A 42 7.69 -15.74 2.97
N ILE A 43 8.62 -15.09 3.67
CA ILE A 43 8.57 -14.95 5.13
C ILE A 43 7.30 -14.20 5.54
N VAL A 44 7.01 -13.06 4.89
CA VAL A 44 5.80 -12.26 5.15
C VAL A 44 4.54 -13.08 4.88
N PHE A 45 4.53 -13.87 3.80
CA PHE A 45 3.42 -14.76 3.47
C PHE A 45 3.15 -15.78 4.57
N VAL A 46 4.20 -16.45 5.08
CA VAL A 46 4.06 -17.42 6.17
C VAL A 46 3.52 -16.76 7.43
N ILE A 47 3.99 -15.56 7.77
CA ILE A 47 3.50 -14.80 8.94
C ILE A 47 2.03 -14.44 8.77
N TYR A 48 1.64 -13.87 7.63
CA TYR A 48 0.24 -13.46 7.38
C TYR A 48 -0.72 -14.64 7.36
N VAL A 49 -0.35 -15.74 6.69
CA VAL A 49 -1.17 -16.96 6.69
C VAL A 49 -1.25 -17.57 8.09
N GLY A 50 -0.14 -17.59 8.83
CA GLY A 50 -0.12 -18.09 10.21
C GLY A 50 -1.03 -17.28 11.15
N VAL A 51 -0.91 -15.95 11.14
CA VAL A 51 -1.76 -15.06 11.94
C VAL A 51 -3.22 -15.18 11.53
N GLY A 52 -3.51 -15.24 10.22
CA GLY A 52 -4.87 -15.44 9.71
C GLY A 52 -5.48 -16.77 10.12
N ALA A 53 -4.72 -17.86 10.03
CA ALA A 53 -5.17 -19.20 10.43
C ALA A 53 -5.43 -19.29 11.94
N CYS A 54 -4.51 -18.79 12.77
CA CYS A 54 -4.69 -18.75 14.23
C CYS A 54 -5.88 -17.86 14.63
N GLY A 55 -6.03 -16.70 13.99
CA GLY A 55 -7.17 -15.81 14.22
C GLY A 55 -8.50 -16.47 13.88
N TYR A 56 -8.58 -17.12 12.72
CA TYR A 56 -9.78 -17.84 12.29
C TYR A 56 -10.09 -19.04 13.18
N TYR A 57 -9.07 -19.76 13.67
CA TYR A 57 -9.28 -20.86 14.62
C TYR A 57 -9.84 -20.38 15.97
N GLY A 58 -9.39 -19.22 16.46
CA GLY A 58 -9.86 -18.68 17.74
C GLY A 58 -11.25 -18.03 17.68
N TYR A 59 -11.49 -17.16 16.71
CA TYR A 59 -12.70 -16.34 16.62
C TYR A 59 -13.74 -16.88 15.64
N GLY A 60 -13.34 -17.76 14.73
CA GLY A 60 -14.24 -18.36 13.75
C GLY A 60 -14.86 -17.32 12.81
N ARG A 61 -16.17 -17.44 12.60
CA ARG A 61 -16.91 -16.67 11.59
C ARG A 61 -17.13 -15.19 11.97
N SER A 62 -16.92 -14.80 13.22
CA SER A 62 -17.08 -13.40 13.66
C SER A 62 -16.08 -12.44 12.98
N LEU A 63 -14.91 -12.95 12.56
CA LEU A 63 -13.90 -12.17 11.84
C LEU A 63 -14.31 -11.70 10.45
N ILE A 64 -15.42 -12.23 9.91
CA ILE A 64 -15.97 -11.77 8.63
C ILE A 64 -16.58 -10.37 8.77
N GLU A 65 -17.11 -10.06 9.96
CA GLU A 65 -17.86 -8.82 10.23
C GLU A 65 -16.99 -7.78 10.94
N VAL A 66 -16.07 -8.22 11.80
CA VAL A 66 -15.19 -7.33 12.56
C VAL A 66 -13.72 -7.69 12.34
N PRO A 67 -12.84 -6.69 12.14
CA PRO A 67 -11.40 -6.90 12.12
C PRO A 67 -10.90 -7.62 13.38
N ILE A 68 -9.80 -8.37 13.22
CA ILE A 68 -9.18 -9.12 14.33
C ILE A 68 -8.87 -8.20 15.52
N MET A 69 -8.39 -6.98 15.25
CA MET A 69 -8.08 -6.03 16.32
C MET A 69 -9.32 -5.61 17.13
N ASN A 70 -10.44 -5.37 16.48
CA ASN A 70 -11.70 -5.02 17.15
C ASN A 70 -12.30 -6.21 17.92
N SER A 71 -11.90 -7.43 17.55
CA SER A 71 -12.26 -8.66 18.29
C SER A 71 -11.38 -8.88 19.52
N ILE A 72 -10.13 -8.43 19.50
CA ILE A 72 -9.18 -8.49 20.63
C ILE A 72 -9.41 -7.34 21.63
N ALA A 73 -9.67 -6.14 21.10
CA ALA A 73 -9.87 -4.92 21.86
C ALA A 73 -11.18 -4.23 21.42
N PRO A 74 -12.34 -4.68 21.94
CA PRO A 74 -13.62 -4.11 21.57
C PRO A 74 -13.70 -2.64 22.00
N PRO A 75 -14.18 -1.72 21.14
CA PRO A 75 -14.32 -0.32 21.49
C PRO A 75 -15.35 -0.15 22.62
N GLY A 76 -14.94 0.54 23.69
CA GLY A 76 -15.82 0.91 24.81
C GLY A 76 -16.06 -0.17 25.88
N GLN A 77 -15.37 -1.31 25.81
CA GLN A 77 -15.41 -2.35 26.85
C GLN A 77 -14.09 -2.39 27.64
N PRO A 78 -14.07 -2.87 28.90
CA PRO A 78 -12.82 -3.08 29.61
C PRO A 78 -11.98 -4.14 28.88
N LEU A 79 -10.72 -3.79 28.56
CA LEU A 79 -9.80 -4.68 27.87
C LEU A 79 -9.20 -5.69 28.85
N ASP A 80 -8.97 -6.90 28.37
CA ASP A 80 -8.12 -7.87 29.06
C ASP A 80 -6.64 -7.43 28.99
N VAL A 81 -5.79 -8.00 29.85
CA VAL A 81 -4.35 -7.71 29.90
C VAL A 81 -3.68 -7.87 28.53
N TRP A 82 -4.06 -8.91 27.78
CA TRP A 82 -3.58 -9.16 26.42
C TRP A 82 -4.05 -8.10 25.42
N GLY A 83 -5.27 -7.61 25.58
CA GLY A 83 -5.82 -6.51 24.76
C GLY A 83 -5.03 -5.22 25.00
N TYR A 84 -4.73 -4.89 26.27
CA TYR A 84 -3.91 -3.72 26.59
C TYR A 84 -2.50 -3.81 25.98
N ILE A 85 -1.84 -4.97 26.09
CA ILE A 85 -0.51 -5.17 25.50
C ILE A 85 -0.57 -4.99 23.98
N ALA A 86 -1.57 -5.56 23.30
CA ALA A 86 -1.74 -5.43 21.86
C ALA A 86 -1.94 -3.97 21.41
N VAL A 87 -2.79 -3.21 22.11
CA VAL A 87 -3.02 -1.79 21.83
C VAL A 87 -1.75 -0.96 22.06
N ILE A 88 -1.04 -1.19 23.16
CA ILE A 88 0.22 -0.48 23.45
C ILE A 88 1.28 -0.79 22.39
N ALA A 89 1.44 -2.06 22.02
CA ALA A 89 2.37 -2.46 20.96
C ALA A 89 2.02 -1.81 19.62
N MET A 90 0.73 -1.75 19.27
CA MET A 90 0.26 -1.09 18.05
C MET A 90 0.56 0.42 18.07
N LEU A 91 0.32 1.10 19.20
CA LEU A 91 0.62 2.53 19.34
C LEU A 91 2.13 2.81 19.25
N LEU A 92 2.95 1.98 19.90
CA LEU A 92 4.41 2.07 19.84
C LEU A 92 4.94 1.87 18.42
N LEU A 93 4.31 1.01 17.62
CA LEU A 93 4.67 0.80 16.22
C LEU A 93 4.13 1.92 15.31
N ALA A 94 2.90 2.37 15.54
CA ALA A 94 2.24 3.36 14.67
C ALA A 94 2.96 4.71 14.68
N PHE A 95 3.49 5.14 15.83
CA PHE A 95 4.19 6.41 15.96
C PHE A 95 5.42 6.55 15.03
N PRO A 96 6.44 5.67 15.10
CA PRO A 96 7.58 5.75 14.19
C PRO A 96 7.18 5.47 12.74
N HIS A 97 6.20 4.59 12.51
CA HIS A 97 5.75 4.26 11.17
C HIS A 97 5.11 5.47 10.47
N PHE A 98 4.30 6.25 11.18
CA PHE A 98 3.74 7.51 10.68
C PHE A 98 4.84 8.48 10.25
N LEU A 99 5.88 8.65 11.07
CA LEU A 99 7.00 9.54 10.76
C LEU A 99 7.74 9.09 9.50
N VAL A 100 8.08 7.79 9.40
CA VAL A 100 8.82 7.23 8.27
C VAL A 100 8.05 7.35 6.96
N ILE A 101 6.73 7.11 6.96
CA ILE A 101 5.90 7.22 5.75
C ILE A 101 5.71 8.68 5.33
N LEU A 102 5.66 9.61 6.27
CA LEU A 102 5.45 11.03 5.96
C LEU A 102 6.69 11.69 5.35
N MET A 103 7.90 11.20 5.66
CA MET A 103 9.16 11.74 5.12
C MET A 103 9.24 11.79 3.58
N PRO A 104 9.03 10.69 2.83
CA PRO A 104 9.09 10.73 1.37
C PRO A 104 7.97 11.59 0.75
N ILE A 105 6.81 11.66 1.40
CA ILE A 105 5.69 12.51 0.96
C ILE A 105 6.07 13.99 1.13
N ALA A 106 6.66 14.34 2.28
CA ALA A 106 7.17 15.69 2.53
C ALA A 106 8.27 16.06 1.54
N ALA A 107 9.22 15.17 1.27
CA ALA A 107 10.27 15.40 0.28
C ALA A 107 9.69 15.61 -1.14
N SER A 108 8.68 14.83 -1.52
CA SER A 108 8.00 14.98 -2.82
C SER A 108 7.27 16.32 -2.94
N LEU A 109 6.66 16.78 -1.83
CA LEU A 109 6.00 18.08 -1.78
C LEU A 109 7.01 19.24 -1.83
N GLU A 110 8.10 19.13 -1.08
CA GLU A 110 9.21 20.09 -1.07
C GLU A 110 9.81 20.24 -2.48
N TYR A 111 10.01 19.12 -3.19
CA TYR A 111 10.45 19.11 -4.58
C TYR A 111 9.43 19.78 -5.52
N ALA A 112 8.14 19.46 -5.39
CA ALA A 112 7.09 20.05 -6.23
C ALA A 112 6.98 21.58 -6.08
N PHE A 113 7.25 22.11 -4.88
CA PHE A 113 7.28 23.55 -4.59
C PHE A 113 8.64 24.22 -4.82
N ASN A 114 9.62 23.52 -5.42
CA ASN A 114 11.00 23.99 -5.62
C ASN A 114 11.63 24.54 -4.34
N ILE A 115 11.38 23.89 -3.20
CA ILE A 115 12.02 24.21 -1.94
C ILE A 115 13.36 23.46 -1.93
N ASP A 116 14.46 24.22 -1.94
CA ASP A 116 15.79 23.63 -1.88
C ASP A 116 15.98 22.91 -0.53
N VAL A 117 16.27 21.60 -0.61
CA VAL A 117 16.40 20.68 0.53
C VAL A 117 17.77 20.81 1.22
N ASP A 118 18.76 21.40 0.56
CA ASP A 118 20.12 21.58 1.09
C ASP A 118 20.44 23.03 1.50
N SER A 119 19.62 23.99 1.08
CA SER A 119 19.72 25.38 1.51
C SER A 119 19.40 25.54 3.01
N THR A 120 20.37 26.07 3.78
CA THR A 120 20.20 26.43 5.20
C THR A 120 19.56 27.82 5.38
N ALA A 121 19.06 28.42 4.30
CA ALA A 121 18.41 29.73 4.39
C ALA A 121 17.16 29.65 5.28
N LYS A 122 17.00 30.60 6.20
CA LYS A 122 15.83 30.69 7.10
C LYS A 122 14.50 30.65 6.33
N ARG A 123 14.46 31.20 5.11
CA ARG A 123 13.27 31.18 4.25
C ARG A 123 12.89 29.76 3.83
N ASP A 124 13.85 28.93 3.48
CA ASP A 124 13.59 27.56 3.03
C ASP A 124 13.23 26.65 4.21
N LEU A 125 13.85 26.87 5.38
CA LEU A 125 13.46 26.19 6.61
C LEU A 125 12.01 26.50 7.02
N ILE A 126 11.57 27.75 6.93
CA ILE A 126 10.18 28.14 7.20
C ILE A 126 9.23 27.48 6.21
N LYS A 127 9.55 27.50 4.90
CA LYS A 127 8.72 26.84 3.88
C LYS A 127 8.54 25.35 4.15
N ARG A 128 9.60 24.65 4.59
CA ARG A 128 9.51 23.23 4.96
C ARG A 128 8.65 22.97 6.17
N ILE A 129 8.81 23.78 7.22
CA ILE A 129 7.97 23.66 8.42
C ILE A 129 6.49 23.84 8.04
N ILE A 130 6.18 24.83 7.20
CA ILE A 130 4.82 25.06 6.71
C ILE A 130 4.33 23.87 5.89
N ALA A 131 5.11 23.38 4.93
CA ALA A 131 4.75 22.25 4.09
C ALA A 131 4.49 20.96 4.90
N ARG A 132 5.34 20.67 5.88
CA ARG A 132 5.19 19.50 6.77
C ARG A 132 4.01 19.66 7.72
N THR A 133 3.82 20.85 8.30
CA THR A 133 2.67 21.15 9.16
C THR A 133 1.37 21.01 8.37
N PHE A 134 1.36 21.44 7.11
CA PHE A 134 0.22 21.28 6.21
C PHE A 134 -0.10 19.81 5.94
N LEU A 135 0.92 18.97 5.67
CA LEU A 135 0.73 17.52 5.49
C LEU A 135 0.17 16.83 6.74
N VAL A 136 0.71 17.17 7.91
CA VAL A 136 0.19 16.66 9.19
C VAL A 136 -1.23 17.17 9.44
N GLY A 137 -1.53 18.41 9.07
CA GLY A 137 -2.88 18.98 9.14
C GLY A 137 -3.88 18.23 8.26
N ILE A 138 -3.52 17.87 7.03
CA ILE A 138 -4.36 17.02 6.17
C ILE A 138 -4.59 15.66 6.82
N ALA A 139 -3.54 15.03 7.35
CA ALA A 139 -3.66 13.74 8.03
C ALA A 139 -4.59 13.82 9.25
N LEU A 140 -4.53 14.91 10.02
CA LEU A 140 -5.43 15.17 11.15
C LEU A 140 -6.88 15.33 10.70
N VAL A 141 -7.12 16.10 9.63
CA VAL A 141 -8.48 16.26 9.08
C VAL A 141 -9.05 14.91 8.63
N ILE A 142 -8.25 14.09 7.95
CA ILE A 142 -8.66 12.73 7.55
C ILE A 142 -8.98 11.89 8.79
N ALA A 143 -8.14 11.94 9.83
CA ALA A 143 -8.35 11.18 11.06
C ALA A 143 -9.62 11.59 11.83
N ILE A 144 -10.04 12.86 11.75
CA ILE A 144 -11.28 13.35 12.38
C ILE A 144 -12.50 13.01 11.53
N VAL A 145 -12.39 13.14 10.20
CA VAL A 145 -13.53 12.97 9.28
C VAL A 145 -13.86 11.51 9.04
N VAL A 146 -12.86 10.62 9.05
CA VAL A 146 -13.05 9.20 8.72
C VAL A 146 -13.30 8.40 10.01
N PRO A 147 -14.53 7.91 10.23
CA PRO A 147 -14.91 7.26 11.48
C PRO A 147 -14.34 5.84 11.63
N SER A 148 -13.89 5.22 10.54
CA SER A 148 -13.37 3.85 10.54
C SER A 148 -12.19 3.69 9.58
N VAL A 149 -11.06 3.30 10.14
CA VAL A 149 -9.81 3.07 9.40
C VAL A 149 -9.97 1.94 8.37
N ASP A 150 -10.73 0.90 8.69
CA ASP A 150 -10.92 -0.26 7.81
C ASP A 150 -11.55 0.12 6.46
N LYS A 151 -12.53 1.01 6.47
CA LYS A 151 -13.19 1.49 5.25
C LYS A 151 -12.25 2.29 4.37
N LEU A 152 -11.36 3.09 4.97
CA LEU A 152 -10.32 3.83 4.26
C LEU A 152 -9.27 2.89 3.65
N ILE A 153 -8.85 1.88 4.41
CA ILE A 153 -7.94 0.83 3.92
C ILE A 153 -8.58 0.10 2.73
N ASN A 154 -9.85 -0.28 2.82
CA ASN A 154 -10.58 -0.95 1.73
C ASN A 154 -10.62 -0.08 0.46
N LEU A 155 -10.98 1.19 0.60
CA LEU A 155 -11.07 2.12 -0.54
C LEU A 155 -9.70 2.36 -1.19
N MET A 156 -8.68 2.63 -0.37
CA MET A 156 -7.32 2.87 -0.85
C MET A 156 -6.72 1.60 -1.46
N GLY A 157 -6.87 0.45 -0.81
CA GLY A 157 -6.35 -0.83 -1.28
C GLY A 157 -6.88 -1.19 -2.67
N VAL A 158 -8.18 -1.00 -2.90
CA VAL A 158 -8.78 -1.31 -4.21
C VAL A 158 -8.43 -0.27 -5.27
N PHE A 159 -8.41 1.02 -4.94
CA PHE A 159 -8.22 2.06 -5.95
C PHE A 159 -6.73 2.31 -6.25
N THR A 160 -5.95 2.69 -5.23
CA THR A 160 -4.57 3.14 -5.43
C THR A 160 -3.62 1.96 -5.59
N MET A 161 -3.77 0.91 -4.80
CA MET A 161 -2.81 -0.19 -4.80
C MET A 161 -2.97 -1.13 -6.00
N ILE A 162 -4.20 -1.41 -6.45
CA ILE A 162 -4.42 -2.18 -7.68
C ILE A 162 -3.92 -1.40 -8.91
N ALA A 163 -4.15 -0.08 -8.94
CA ALA A 163 -3.60 0.76 -10.00
C ALA A 163 -2.06 0.72 -10.01
N MET A 164 -1.43 0.87 -8.84
CA MET A 164 0.03 0.92 -8.72
C MET A 164 0.73 -0.42 -8.92
N ALA A 165 0.13 -1.54 -8.47
CA ALA A 165 0.74 -2.87 -8.57
C ALA A 165 0.38 -3.62 -9.86
N GLY A 166 -0.82 -3.40 -10.41
CA GLY A 166 -1.31 -4.13 -11.58
C GLY A 166 -1.30 -3.29 -12.85
N VAL A 167 -1.99 -2.14 -12.83
CA VAL A 167 -2.26 -1.37 -14.05
C VAL A 167 -1.02 -0.63 -14.54
N LEU A 168 -0.37 0.15 -13.67
CA LEU A 168 0.79 0.98 -14.04
C LEU A 168 1.99 0.16 -14.53
N PRO A 169 2.43 -0.93 -13.87
CA PRO A 169 3.58 -1.70 -14.34
C PRO A 169 3.33 -2.32 -15.71
N ALA A 170 2.13 -2.81 -15.97
CA ALA A 170 1.76 -3.34 -17.28
C ALA A 170 1.74 -2.25 -18.37
N LEU A 171 1.22 -1.07 -18.06
CA LEU A 171 1.25 0.07 -18.97
C LEU A 171 2.69 0.52 -19.27
N PHE A 172 3.54 0.65 -18.25
CA PHE A 172 4.94 1.03 -18.47
C PHE A 172 5.71 -0.04 -19.24
N TYR A 173 5.49 -1.31 -18.94
CA TYR A 173 6.13 -2.42 -19.65
C TYR A 173 5.78 -2.43 -21.14
N THR A 174 4.49 -2.30 -21.48
CA THR A 174 4.06 -2.24 -22.87
C THR A 174 4.62 -1.01 -23.58
N ARG A 175 4.65 0.16 -22.93
CA ARG A 175 5.25 1.38 -23.50
C ARG A 175 6.74 1.24 -23.76
N ILE A 176 7.50 0.63 -22.84
CA ILE A 176 8.94 0.39 -22.99
C ILE A 176 9.21 -0.56 -24.16
N ARG A 177 8.43 -1.65 -24.29
CA ARG A 177 8.57 -2.56 -25.44
C ARG A 177 8.25 -1.87 -26.76
N VAL A 178 7.22 -1.03 -26.81
CA VAL A 178 6.87 -0.25 -28.02
C VAL A 178 7.99 0.70 -28.41
N PHE A 179 8.65 1.30 -27.42
CA PHE A 179 9.80 2.15 -27.67
C PHE A 179 11.00 1.37 -28.26
N ASN A 180 11.24 0.14 -27.78
CA ASN A 180 12.37 -0.68 -28.25
C ASN A 180 12.12 -1.35 -29.62
N GLU A 181 10.90 -1.84 -29.86
CA GLU A 181 10.54 -2.60 -31.07
C GLU A 181 9.84 -1.76 -32.15
N GLY A 182 9.64 -0.45 -31.90
CA GLY A 182 9.13 0.54 -32.86
C GLY A 182 7.63 0.49 -33.15
N SER A 183 6.93 -0.64 -32.91
CA SER A 183 5.48 -0.74 -33.11
C SER A 183 4.80 -1.79 -32.25
N LEU A 184 3.58 -1.50 -31.81
CA LEU A 184 2.68 -2.45 -31.14
C LEU A 184 2.45 -3.73 -31.97
N LYS A 185 2.38 -3.61 -33.30
CA LYS A 185 2.14 -4.76 -34.18
C LYS A 185 3.34 -5.72 -34.24
N ALA A 186 4.56 -5.20 -34.10
CA ALA A 186 5.77 -6.02 -34.06
C ALA A 186 5.83 -6.87 -32.79
N ILE A 187 5.56 -6.25 -31.64
CA ILE A 187 5.49 -6.94 -30.33
C ILE A 187 4.38 -7.97 -30.31
N TRP A 188 3.20 -7.62 -30.83
CA TRP A 188 2.07 -8.55 -30.84
C TRP A 188 2.32 -9.76 -31.73
N LYS A 189 3.14 -9.61 -32.77
CA LYS A 189 3.58 -10.71 -33.64
C LYS A 189 4.71 -11.53 -32.99
N ALA A 190 5.62 -10.89 -32.24
CA ALA A 190 6.74 -11.55 -31.57
C ALA A 190 6.33 -12.30 -30.29
N SER A 191 5.47 -11.71 -29.45
CA SER A 191 5.11 -12.22 -28.12
C SER A 191 3.60 -12.16 -27.88
N ARG A 192 2.81 -12.78 -28.75
CA ARG A 192 1.33 -12.77 -28.69
C ARG A 192 0.78 -13.27 -27.35
N LEU A 193 1.36 -14.34 -26.80
CA LEU A 193 0.90 -14.95 -25.54
C LEU A 193 1.13 -14.00 -24.36
N GLU A 194 2.33 -13.43 -24.27
CA GLU A 194 2.73 -12.51 -23.19
C GLU A 194 1.88 -11.25 -23.17
N MET A 195 1.66 -10.62 -24.33
CA MET A 195 0.82 -9.42 -24.45
C MET A 195 -0.66 -9.73 -24.15
N SER A 196 -1.14 -10.93 -24.49
CA SER A 196 -2.51 -11.35 -24.18
C SER A 196 -2.69 -11.59 -22.68
N LEU A 197 -1.70 -12.21 -22.03
CA LEU A 197 -1.70 -12.42 -20.57
C LEU A 197 -1.64 -11.10 -19.81
N LEU A 198 -0.77 -10.17 -20.23
CA LEU A 198 -0.69 -8.84 -19.63
C LEU A 198 -1.98 -8.04 -19.83
N GLY A 199 -2.58 -8.09 -21.02
CA GLY A 199 -3.87 -7.46 -21.29
C GLY A 199 -5.02 -8.06 -20.49
N ALA A 200 -5.05 -9.39 -20.31
CA ALA A 200 -6.04 -10.05 -19.48
C ALA A 200 -5.87 -9.67 -18.00
N LEU A 201 -4.63 -9.61 -17.51
CA LEU A 201 -4.32 -9.24 -16.13
C LEU A 201 -4.69 -7.78 -15.85
N THR A 202 -4.38 -6.84 -16.76
CA THR A 202 -4.79 -5.44 -16.58
C THR A 202 -6.30 -5.29 -16.60
N LEU A 203 -7.00 -5.99 -17.49
CA LEU A 203 -8.45 -5.97 -17.54
C LEU A 203 -9.06 -6.56 -16.26
N LEU A 204 -8.51 -7.66 -15.75
CA LEU A 204 -8.90 -8.21 -14.45
C LEU A 204 -8.67 -7.21 -13.31
N CYS A 205 -7.51 -6.56 -13.25
CA CYS A 205 -7.23 -5.52 -12.26
C CYS A 205 -8.23 -4.35 -12.35
N LEU A 206 -8.59 -3.90 -13.55
CA LEU A 206 -9.58 -2.86 -13.75
C LEU A 206 -10.99 -3.30 -13.31
N LEU A 207 -11.36 -4.56 -13.56
CA LEU A 207 -12.62 -5.13 -13.08
C LEU A 207 -12.66 -5.18 -11.55
N ILE A 208 -11.58 -5.63 -10.90
CA ILE A 208 -11.48 -5.66 -9.44
C ILE A 208 -11.52 -4.25 -8.86
N MET A 209 -10.84 -3.29 -9.50
CA MET A 209 -10.87 -1.88 -9.11
C MET A 209 -12.28 -1.29 -9.21
N GLY A 210 -13.01 -1.58 -10.29
CA GLY A 210 -14.39 -1.11 -10.46
C GLY A 210 -15.36 -1.77 -9.49
N ALA A 211 -15.33 -3.09 -9.37
CA ALA A 211 -16.20 -3.85 -8.47
C ALA A 211 -15.91 -3.51 -7.00
N GLY A 212 -14.66 -3.68 -6.55
CA GLY A 212 -14.29 -3.39 -5.16
C GLY A 212 -14.40 -1.91 -4.81
N GLY A 213 -14.20 -1.01 -5.78
CA GLY A 213 -14.38 0.43 -5.61
C GLY A 213 -15.85 0.78 -5.38
N TYR A 214 -16.76 0.22 -6.18
CA TYR A 214 -18.21 0.38 -5.98
C TYR A 214 -18.63 -0.10 -4.58
N GLN A 215 -18.18 -1.29 -4.17
CA GLN A 215 -18.49 -1.80 -2.84
C GLN A 215 -17.91 -0.91 -1.74
N SER A 216 -16.64 -0.51 -1.86
CA SER A 216 -15.98 0.30 -0.83
C SER A 216 -16.64 1.67 -0.66
N ILE A 217 -17.23 2.24 -1.72
CA ILE A 217 -17.98 3.50 -1.67
C ILE A 217 -19.36 3.30 -1.03
N VAL A 218 -20.07 2.21 -1.36
CA VAL A 218 -21.37 1.91 -0.75
C VAL A 218 -21.24 1.60 0.73
N ASP A 219 -20.15 0.94 1.12
CA ASP A 219 -19.87 0.56 2.50
C ASP A 219 -19.22 1.71 3.31
N PHE A 220 -18.75 2.79 2.67
CA PHE A 220 -18.04 3.93 3.30
C PHE A 220 -18.93 4.71 4.28
#